data_AF-A0A952UVA2-F1
#
_entry.id   AF-A0A952UVA2-F1
#
_cell.length_a   1.000
_cell.length_b   1.000
_cell.length_c   1.000
_cell.angle_alpha   90.00
_cell.angle_beta   90.00
_cell.angle_gamma   90.00
#
_symmetry.space_group_name_H-M   'P 1'
#
loop_
_entity.id
_entity.type
_entity.pdbx_description
1 polymer ?
#
loop_
_entity_poly.entity_id
_entity_poly.type
_entity_poly.pdbx_seq_one_letter_code
_entity_poly.pdbx_strand_id
1 'polypeptide(L)'
;MEPKAHQYTIRNVPARIHRALRAKAAVRGVSLNTLVLQVLEAEAGLVQPKANDDLDDLFGTWVQDEAVDRALAEQRVVDSRDWE
;
A
#
# COMPACT_ATOMS: atom_id res chain seq x y z
N MET A 1 9.89 -20.31 -24.03
CA MET A 1 8.62 -21.01 -23.80
C MET A 1 7.78 -20.09 -22.93
N GLU A 2 6.55 -19.77 -23.35
CA GLU A 2 5.63 -19.02 -22.49
C GLU A 2 5.35 -19.83 -21.21
N PRO A 3 5.35 -19.20 -20.03
CA PRO A 3 5.02 -19.88 -18.79
C PRO A 3 3.56 -20.34 -18.86
N LYS A 4 3.34 -21.63 -18.56
CA LYS A 4 2.01 -22.23 -18.58
C LYS A 4 1.22 -21.74 -17.36
N ALA A 5 0.12 -21.02 -17.58
CA ALA A 5 -0.76 -20.60 -16.50
C ALA A 5 -1.58 -21.79 -15.95
N HIS A 6 -1.74 -21.85 -14.63
CA HIS A 6 -2.58 -22.84 -13.95
C HIS A 6 -3.87 -22.21 -13.44
N GLN A 7 -5.00 -22.90 -13.63
CA GLN A 7 -6.30 -22.47 -13.14
C GLN A 7 -6.68 -23.24 -11.88
N TYR A 8 -6.97 -22.51 -10.80
CA TYR A 8 -7.47 -23.06 -9.54
C TYR A 8 -8.93 -22.66 -9.32
N THR A 9 -9.73 -23.59 -8.78
CA THR A 9 -11.11 -23.31 -8.33
C THR A 9 -11.17 -23.42 -6.82
N ILE A 10 -11.44 -22.31 -6.14
CA ILE A 10 -11.65 -22.27 -4.69
C ILE A 10 -13.13 -22.55 -4.41
N ARG A 11 -13.41 -23.69 -3.78
CA ARG A 11 -14.79 -24.11 -3.47
C ARG A 11 -15.23 -23.58 -2.11
N ASN A 12 -16.55 -23.49 -1.91
CA ASN A 12 -17.17 -23.16 -0.62
C ASN A 12 -16.71 -21.83 -0.02
N VAL A 13 -16.46 -20.80 -0.84
CA VAL A 13 -16.09 -19.47 -0.36
C VAL A 13 -17.27 -18.87 0.43
N PRO A 14 -17.13 -18.61 1.74
CA PRO A 14 -18.24 -18.05 2.53
C PRO A 14 -18.65 -16.68 2.01
N ALA A 15 -19.95 -16.36 2.07
CA ALA A 15 -20.48 -15.07 1.58
C ALA A 15 -19.80 -13.85 2.22
N ARG A 16 -19.44 -13.94 3.51
CA ARG A 16 -18.69 -12.89 4.21
C ARG A 16 -17.33 -12.61 3.59
N ILE A 17 -16.62 -13.66 3.14
CA ILE A 17 -15.30 -13.54 2.50
C ILE A 17 -15.46 -12.96 1.09
N HIS A 18 -16.44 -13.43 0.33
CA HIS A 18 -16.73 -12.90 -1.00
C HIS A 18 -16.98 -11.39 -0.99
N ARG A 19 -17.81 -10.92 -0.05
CA ARG A 19 -18.10 -9.48 0.12
C ARG A 19 -16.86 -8.69 0.53
N ALA A 20 -16.10 -9.17 1.50
CA ALA A 20 -14.89 -8.50 1.95
C ALA A 20 -13.84 -8.37 0.83
N LEU A 21 -13.64 -9.43 0.03
CA LEU A 21 -12.71 -9.39 -1.11
C LEU A 21 -13.17 -8.42 -2.20
N ARG A 22 -14.47 -8.40 -2.53
CA ARG A 22 -15.00 -7.43 -3.50
C ARG A 22 -14.85 -5.98 -3.03
N ALA A 23 -15.15 -5.70 -1.77
CA ALA A 23 -14.98 -4.36 -1.21
C ALA A 23 -13.50 -3.94 -1.26
N LYS A 24 -12.58 -4.83 -0.88
CA LYS A 24 -11.14 -4.57 -0.94
C LYS A 24 -10.64 -4.36 -2.37
N ALA A 25 -11.15 -5.11 -3.33
CA ALA A 25 -10.83 -4.96 -4.75
C ALA A 25 -11.30 -3.60 -5.29
N ALA A 26 -12.52 -3.18 -4.91
CA ALA A 26 -13.07 -1.87 -5.30
C ALA A 26 -12.23 -0.71 -4.73
N VAL A 27 -11.88 -0.76 -3.44
CA VAL A 27 -11.03 0.25 -2.78
C VAL A 27 -9.66 0.37 -3.47
N ARG A 28 -9.09 -0.76 -3.92
CA ARG A 28 -7.79 -0.81 -4.60
C ARG A 28 -7.87 -0.53 -6.11
N GLY A 29 -9.06 -0.42 -6.68
CA GLY A 29 -9.24 -0.22 -8.13
C GLY A 29 -8.77 -1.41 -8.98
N VAL A 30 -8.76 -2.63 -8.44
CA VAL A 30 -8.29 -3.84 -9.16
C VAL A 30 -9.40 -4.87 -9.34
N SER A 31 -9.23 -5.79 -10.28
CA SER A 31 -10.17 -6.92 -10.43
C SER A 31 -10.09 -7.86 -9.22
N LEU A 32 -11.16 -8.60 -8.94
CA LEU A 32 -11.17 -9.61 -7.88
C LEU A 32 -10.09 -10.67 -8.11
N ASN A 33 -9.89 -11.11 -9.35
CA ASN A 33 -8.86 -12.11 -9.68
C ASN A 33 -7.46 -11.56 -9.41
N THR A 34 -7.18 -10.33 -9.81
CA THR A 34 -5.91 -9.66 -9.52
C THR A 34 -5.65 -9.59 -8.02
N LEU A 35 -6.65 -9.19 -7.23
CA LEU A 35 -6.52 -9.16 -5.77
C LEU A 35 -6.23 -10.56 -5.19
N VAL A 36 -6.91 -11.60 -5.67
CA VAL A 36 -6.71 -12.97 -5.18
C VAL A 36 -5.30 -13.46 -5.52
N LEU A 37 -4.79 -13.19 -6.72
CA LEU A 37 -3.41 -13.52 -7.09
C LEU A 37 -2.40 -12.80 -6.20
N GLN A 38 -2.56 -11.49 -5.97
CA GLN A 38 -1.68 -10.73 -5.06
C GLN A 38 -1.66 -11.30 -3.64
N VAL A 39 -2.82 -11.74 -3.13
CA VAL A 39 -2.90 -12.39 -1.82
C VAL A 39 -2.17 -13.73 -1.83
N LEU A 40 -2.37 -14.55 -2.87
CA LEU A 40 -1.68 -15.84 -2.98
C LEU A 40 -0.15 -15.69 -3.13
N GLU A 41 0.31 -14.70 -3.89
CA GLU A 41 1.72 -14.35 -4.01
C GLU A 41 2.30 -13.93 -2.65
N ALA A 42 1.56 -13.13 -1.87
CA ALA A 42 1.99 -12.69 -0.55
C ALA A 42 2.10 -13.87 0.43
N GLU A 43 1.07 -14.72 0.49
CA GLU A 43 1.06 -15.91 1.35
C GLU A 43 2.12 -16.94 0.94
N ALA A 44 2.45 -17.04 -0.35
CA ALA A 44 3.53 -17.90 -0.84
C ALA A 44 4.94 -17.29 -0.62
N GLY A 45 5.04 -16.08 -0.06
CA GLY A 45 6.32 -15.38 0.13
C GLY A 45 6.98 -14.92 -1.18
N LEU A 46 6.19 -14.78 -2.26
CA LEU A 46 6.67 -14.37 -3.58
C LEU A 46 6.58 -12.86 -3.81
N VAL A 47 5.93 -12.13 -2.90
CA VAL A 47 5.93 -10.66 -2.93
C VAL A 47 7.29 -10.18 -2.47
N GLN A 48 8.05 -9.64 -3.42
CA GLN A 48 9.21 -8.84 -3.07
C GLN A 48 8.73 -7.56 -2.37
N PRO A 49 9.43 -7.09 -1.32
CA PRO A 49 9.12 -5.80 -0.73
C PRO A 49 9.14 -4.75 -1.84
N LYS A 50 8.05 -3.99 -1.96
CA LYS A 50 7.99 -2.90 -2.93
C LYS A 50 9.10 -1.90 -2.57
N ALA A 51 10.05 -1.71 -3.47
CA ALA A 51 10.93 -0.56 -3.40
C ALA A 51 10.04 0.69 -3.57
N ASN A 52 9.96 1.52 -2.52
CA ASN A 52 9.29 2.82 -2.59
C ASN A 52 10.38 3.85 -2.87
N ASP A 53 10.79 3.92 -4.13
CA ASP A 53 11.84 4.78 -4.67
C ASP A 53 11.28 6.06 -5.33
N ASP A 54 9.97 6.28 -5.24
CA ASP A 54 9.24 7.39 -5.86
C ASP A 54 9.58 8.75 -5.27
N LEU A 55 10.28 8.80 -4.13
CA LEU A 55 10.77 10.02 -3.49
C LEU A 55 12.30 10.09 -3.44
N ASP A 56 13.01 9.12 -4.04
CA ASP A 56 14.48 9.08 -3.97
C ASP A 56 15.11 10.26 -4.71
N ASP A 57 14.45 10.76 -5.75
CA ASP A 57 14.85 11.96 -6.48
C ASP A 57 14.72 13.26 -5.66
N LEU A 58 13.91 13.26 -4.59
CA LEU A 58 13.80 14.37 -3.66
C LEU A 58 14.92 14.38 -2.61
N PHE A 59 15.69 13.29 -2.47
CA PHE A 59 16.76 13.24 -1.49
C PHE A 59 17.86 14.26 -1.79
N GLY A 60 18.14 15.14 -0.83
CA GLY A 60 19.18 16.17 -0.97
C GLY A 60 18.83 17.34 -1.89
N THR A 61 17.61 17.40 -2.43
CA THR A 61 17.16 18.53 -3.27
C THR A 61 16.56 19.69 -2.46
N TRP A 62 16.61 19.60 -1.14
CA TRP A 62 16.09 20.65 -0.26
C TRP A 62 16.81 21.98 -0.48
N VAL A 63 16.01 23.00 -0.81
CA VAL A 63 16.47 24.39 -0.87
C VAL A 63 16.07 25.06 0.44
N GLN A 64 17.04 25.72 1.09
CA GLN A 64 16.79 26.47 2.32
C GLN A 64 15.80 27.60 2.03
N ASP A 65 14.69 27.62 2.78
CA ASP A 65 13.63 28.62 2.66
C ASP A 65 13.18 29.02 4.08
N GLU A 66 13.42 30.28 4.42
CA GLU A 66 13.14 30.83 5.75
C GLU A 66 11.64 30.84 6.10
N ALA A 67 10.74 30.92 5.12
CA ALA A 67 9.31 30.82 5.36
C ALA A 67 8.92 29.39 5.75
N VAL A 68 9.50 28.41 5.08
CA VAL A 68 9.28 26.99 5.37
C VAL A 68 9.90 26.61 6.72
N ASP A 69 11.11 27.06 7.00
CA ASP A 69 11.77 26.80 8.28
C ASP A 69 10.98 27.36 9.47
N ARG A 70 10.41 28.56 9.33
CA ARG A 70 9.53 29.17 10.34
C ARG A 70 8.26 28.34 10.56
N ALA A 71 7.59 27.93 9.48
CA ALA A 71 6.39 27.09 9.56
C ALA A 71 6.68 25.72 10.21
N LEU A 72 7.82 25.11 9.88
CA LEU A 72 8.25 23.86 10.49
C LEU A 72 8.59 24.04 11.98
N ALA A 73 9.17 25.16 12.37
CA ALA A 73 9.45 25.47 13.77
C ALA A 73 8.15 25.59 14.59
N GLU A 74 7.13 26.24 14.04
CA GLU A 74 5.80 26.34 14.66
C GLU A 74 5.13 24.97 14.82
N GLN A 75 5.19 24.12 13.78
CA GLN A 75 4.59 22.77 13.82
C GLN A 75 5.30 21.78 14.75
N ARG A 76 6.58 22.01 15.08
CA ARG A 76 7.35 21.13 15.97
C ARG A 76 7.12 21.41 17.46
N VAL A 77 6.34 22.43 17.80
CA VAL A 77 5.94 22.68 19.19
C VAL A 77 4.85 21.68 19.56
N VAL A 78 5.23 20.69 20.36
CA VAL A 78 4.28 19.70 20.89
C VAL A 78 3.55 20.30 22.09
N ASP A 79 2.23 20.41 22.01
CA ASP A 79 1.40 20.72 23.17
C ASP A 79 1.21 19.44 23.99
N SER A 80 1.55 19.49 25.27
CA SER A 80 1.36 18.36 26.18
C SER A 80 -0.09 17.89 26.27
N ARG A 81 -1.05 18.76 25.94
CA ARG A 81 -2.49 18.46 25.94
C ARG A 81 -2.94 17.64 24.72
N ASP A 82 -2.16 17.59 23.64
CA ASP A 82 -2.48 16.78 22.45
C ASP A 82 -2.31 15.26 22.71
N TRP A 83 -1.74 14.90 23.87
CA TRP A 83 -1.40 13.53 24.26
C TRP A 83 -2.23 13.01 25.46
N GLU A 84 -3.19 13.80 25.97
CA GLU A 84 -4.18 13.39 27.00
C GLU A 84 -5.48 12.89 26.37
#